data_AF-A0A1W9Z509-F1
#
_entry.id   AF-A0A1W9Z509-F1
#
_cell.length_a   1.000
_cell.length_b   1.000
_cell.length_c   1.000
_cell.angle_alpha   90.00
_cell.angle_beta   90.00
_cell.angle_gamma   90.00
#
_symmetry.space_group_name_H-M   'P 1'
#
loop_
_entity.id
_entity.type
_entity.pdbx_description
1 polymer ?
#
loop_
_entity_poly.entity_id
_entity_poly.type
_entity_poly.pdbx_seq_one_letter_code
_entity_poly.pdbx_strand_id
1 'polypeptide(L)'
;MDFGALPPEVNSGRMYAGPGSGPIMAAAAAWEGLGAELGSAASGYTSVISELTQAPWVGPASASMLSAVTPYVSWLSALAAQAEETADQARAAAAAFEAAFAMTVPPPVIAANRVL
;
A
#
# COMPACT_ATOMS: atom_id res chain seq x y z
N MET A 1 17.77 -4.49 -16.99
CA MET A 1 17.55 -5.94 -17.18
C MET A 1 17.01 -6.13 -18.58
N ASP A 2 17.46 -7.17 -19.29
CA ASP A 2 16.92 -7.54 -20.60
C ASP A 2 16.38 -8.98 -20.54
N PHE A 3 15.06 -9.10 -20.48
CA PHE A 3 14.38 -10.40 -20.48
C PHE A 3 14.26 -11.00 -21.89
N GLY A 4 14.45 -10.19 -22.95
CA GLY A 4 14.41 -10.65 -24.33
C GLY A 4 15.63 -11.50 -24.71
N ALA A 5 16.74 -11.35 -24.00
CA ALA A 5 17.92 -12.19 -24.14
C ALA A 5 17.76 -13.61 -23.56
N LEU A 6 16.67 -13.89 -22.82
CA LEU A 6 16.41 -15.20 -22.21
C LEU A 6 15.45 -16.04 -23.07
N PRO A 7 15.66 -17.36 -23.16
CA PRO A 7 14.74 -18.23 -23.87
C PRO A 7 13.38 -18.33 -23.15
N PRO A 8 12.29 -18.64 -23.87
CA PRO A 8 10.94 -18.64 -23.31
C PRO A 8 10.77 -19.64 -22.15
N GLU A 9 11.52 -20.74 -22.14
CA GLU A 9 11.54 -21.74 -21.06
C GLU A 9 11.93 -21.11 -19.70
N VAL A 10 12.84 -20.12 -19.72
CA VAL A 10 13.32 -19.45 -18.50
C VAL A 10 12.31 -18.41 -18.03
N ASN A 11 11.85 -17.53 -18.92
CA ASN A 11 10.90 -16.47 -18.55
C ASN A 11 9.56 -17.08 -18.09
N SER A 12 9.05 -18.07 -18.82
CA SER A 12 7.83 -18.78 -18.46
C SER A 12 8.00 -19.59 -17.18
N GLY A 13 9.06 -20.39 -17.06
CA GLY A 13 9.31 -21.18 -15.86
C GLY A 13 9.37 -20.33 -14.58
N ARG A 14 9.95 -19.13 -14.65
CA ARG A 14 9.99 -18.18 -13.52
C ARG A 14 8.64 -17.54 -13.23
N MET A 15 7.88 -17.16 -14.25
CA MET A 15 6.56 -16.54 -14.08
C MET A 15 5.54 -17.50 -13.45
N TYR A 16 5.57 -18.77 -13.86
CA TYR A 16 4.64 -19.80 -13.38
C TYR A 16 5.07 -20.46 -12.06
N ALA A 17 6.20 -20.04 -11.48
CA ALA A 17 6.67 -20.49 -10.19
C ALA A 17 6.43 -19.41 -9.13
N GLY A 18 6.16 -19.84 -7.88
CA GLY A 18 6.04 -18.94 -6.73
C GLY A 18 4.60 -18.74 -6.24
N PRO A 19 4.40 -17.80 -5.30
CA PRO A 19 3.16 -17.69 -4.52
C PRO A 19 2.06 -16.86 -5.20
N GLY A 20 2.29 -16.30 -6.39
CA GLY A 20 1.34 -15.42 -7.07
C GLY A 20 1.19 -14.04 -6.42
N SER A 21 0.11 -13.33 -6.74
CA SER A 21 -0.20 -11.98 -6.24
C SER A 21 -0.80 -11.93 -4.83
N GLY A 22 -1.22 -13.07 -4.27
CA GLY A 22 -1.88 -13.15 -2.97
C GLY A 22 -1.12 -12.42 -1.83
N PRO A 23 0.19 -12.63 -1.66
CA PRO A 23 0.96 -11.93 -0.63
C PRO A 23 0.96 -10.40 -0.77
N ILE A 24 1.07 -9.86 -1.99
CA ILE A 24 1.08 -8.40 -2.20
C ILE A 24 -0.32 -7.79 -2.03
N MET A 25 -1.38 -8.55 -2.35
CA MET A 25 -2.75 -8.14 -2.04
C MET A 25 -3.03 -8.12 -0.53
N ALA A 26 -2.51 -9.09 0.23
CA ALA A 26 -2.61 -9.07 1.69
C ALA A 26 -1.86 -7.86 2.29
N ALA A 27 -0.70 -7.52 1.74
CA ALA A 27 0.02 -6.30 2.12
C ALA A 27 -0.78 -5.03 1.80
N ALA A 28 -1.44 -4.96 0.63
CA ALA A 28 -2.31 -3.84 0.27
C ALA A 28 -3.43 -3.63 1.30
N ALA A 29 -4.11 -4.71 1.69
CA ALA A 29 -5.17 -4.65 2.71
C ALA A 29 -4.63 -4.20 4.09
N ALA A 30 -3.43 -4.63 4.46
CA ALA A 30 -2.79 -4.19 5.70
C ALA A 30 -2.44 -2.69 5.68
N TRP A 31 -1.95 -2.17 4.55
CA TRP A 31 -1.67 -0.74 4.37
C TRP A 31 -2.95 0.10 4.40
N GLU A 32 -4.01 -0.35 3.76
CA GLU A 32 -5.34 0.28 3.83
C GLU A 32 -5.87 0.33 5.28
N GLY A 33 -5.77 -0.79 6.01
CA GLY A 33 -6.13 -0.83 7.42
C GLY A 33 -5.32 0.14 8.28
N LEU A 34 -4.00 0.24 8.05
CA LEU A 34 -3.15 1.20 8.74
C LEU A 34 -3.57 2.65 8.42
N GLY A 35 -3.86 2.96 7.16
CA GLY A 35 -4.36 4.28 6.74
C GLY A 35 -5.65 4.66 7.47
N ALA A 36 -6.60 3.74 7.55
CA ALA A 36 -7.87 3.94 8.25
C ALA A 36 -7.68 4.21 9.76
N GLU A 37 -6.83 3.44 10.44
CA GLU A 37 -6.55 3.63 11.87
C GLU A 37 -5.84 4.96 12.15
N LEU A 38 -4.89 5.35 11.30
CA LEU A 38 -4.21 6.65 11.40
C LEU A 38 -5.16 7.83 11.17
N GLY A 39 -6.05 7.72 10.18
CA GLY A 39 -7.09 8.72 9.91
C GLY A 39 -8.12 8.85 11.04
N SER A 40 -8.50 7.71 11.64
CA SER A 40 -9.37 7.66 12.82
C SER A 40 -8.70 8.34 14.02
N ALA A 41 -7.42 8.04 14.26
CA ALA A 41 -6.63 8.69 15.32
C ALA A 41 -6.55 10.21 15.10
N ALA A 42 -6.20 10.67 13.89
CA ALA A 42 -6.13 12.10 13.55
C ALA A 42 -7.47 12.82 13.80
N SER A 43 -8.58 12.18 13.42
CA SER A 43 -9.93 12.67 13.66
C SER A 43 -10.26 12.76 15.15
N GLY A 44 -9.89 11.74 15.92
CA GLY A 44 -10.04 11.73 17.38
C GLY A 44 -9.27 12.87 18.06
N TYR A 45 -8.00 13.09 17.68
CA TYR A 45 -7.23 14.22 18.16
C TYR A 45 -7.87 15.57 17.80
N THR A 46 -8.37 15.71 16.57
CA THR A 46 -9.04 16.93 16.11
C THR A 46 -10.30 17.23 16.93
N SER A 47 -11.07 16.20 17.29
CA SER A 47 -12.23 16.34 18.18
C SER A 47 -11.85 16.89 19.55
N VAL A 48 -10.84 16.29 20.20
CA VAL A 48 -10.37 16.74 21.52
C VAL A 48 -9.75 18.14 21.46
N ILE A 49 -9.03 18.47 20.39
CA ILE A 49 -8.49 19.81 20.15
C ILE A 49 -9.63 20.84 20.01
N SER A 50 -10.71 20.49 19.32
CA SER A 50 -11.89 21.35 19.18
C SER A 50 -12.50 21.69 20.54
N GLU A 51 -12.60 20.71 21.45
CA GLU A 51 -13.07 20.93 22.82
C GLU A 51 -12.08 21.78 23.64
N LEU A 52 -10.77 21.51 23.53
CA LEU A 52 -9.72 22.22 24.26
C LEU A 52 -9.61 23.70 23.86
N THR A 53 -9.95 24.04 22.63
CA THR A 53 -9.89 25.40 22.08
C THR A 53 -11.18 26.19 22.32
N GLN A 54 -12.17 25.58 22.96
CA GLN A 54 -13.43 26.19 23.35
C GLN A 54 -13.52 26.40 24.87
N ALA A 55 -14.45 27.25 25.31
CA ALA A 55 -14.69 27.48 26.73
C ALA A 55 -15.11 26.17 27.43
N PRO A 56 -14.67 25.90 28.67
CA PRO A 56 -13.97 26.80 29.59
C PRO A 56 -12.43 26.77 29.50
N TRP A 57 -11.85 25.99 28.60
CA TRP A 57 -10.41 25.67 28.60
C TRP A 57 -9.53 26.74 27.94
N VAL A 58 -10.12 27.79 27.38
CA VAL A 58 -9.40 28.84 26.64
C VAL A 58 -8.42 29.58 27.55
N GLY A 59 -7.13 29.54 27.21
CA GLY A 59 -6.08 30.25 27.92
C GLY A 59 -4.68 29.89 27.41
N PRO A 60 -3.62 30.46 28.01
CA PRO A 60 -2.24 30.23 27.57
C PRO A 60 -1.82 28.75 27.59
N ALA A 61 -2.32 27.97 28.55
CA ALA A 61 -1.99 26.55 28.67
C ALA A 61 -2.60 25.71 27.54
N SER A 62 -3.87 25.93 27.18
CA SER A 62 -4.51 25.23 26.04
C SER A 62 -3.88 25.64 24.71
N ALA A 63 -3.52 26.91 24.54
CA ALA A 63 -2.79 27.39 23.36
C ALA A 63 -1.40 26.72 23.23
N SER A 64 -0.66 26.57 24.34
CA SER A 64 0.62 25.85 24.34
C SER A 64 0.46 24.38 23.97
N MET A 65 -0.59 23.71 24.47
CA MET A 65 -0.87 22.32 24.14
C MET A 65 -1.27 22.13 22.67
N LEU A 66 -2.09 23.04 22.13
CA LEU A 66 -2.45 23.05 20.70
C LEU A 66 -1.19 23.14 19.82
N SER A 67 -0.30 24.09 20.12
CA SER A 67 0.96 24.25 19.39
C SER A 67 1.81 22.98 19.42
N ALA A 68 1.90 22.33 20.59
CA ALA A 68 2.68 21.10 20.76
C ALA A 68 2.12 19.89 20.00
N VAL A 69 0.79 19.73 19.95
CA VAL A 69 0.16 18.55 19.34
C VAL A 69 -0.06 18.67 17.82
N THR A 70 -0.14 19.89 17.29
CA THR A 70 -0.43 20.15 15.86
C THR A 70 0.50 19.39 14.90
N PRO A 71 1.84 19.35 15.09
CA PRO A 71 2.72 18.60 14.21
C PRO A 71 2.44 17.10 14.18
N TYR A 72 2.02 16.52 15.32
CA TYR A 72 1.70 15.10 15.42
C TYR A 72 0.40 14.75 14.68
N VAL A 73 -0.64 15.59 14.79
CA VAL A 73 -1.90 15.39 14.04
C VAL A 73 -1.66 15.52 12.54
N SER A 74 -0.85 16.51 12.13
CA SER A 74 -0.45 16.66 10.72
C SER A 74 0.29 15.43 10.21
N TRP A 75 1.21 14.89 11.01
CA TRP A 75 1.93 13.66 10.68
C TRP A 75 1.01 12.44 10.56
N LEU A 76 0.03 12.27 11.46
CA LEU A 76 -0.95 11.19 11.38
C LEU A 76 -1.74 11.25 10.06
N SER A 77 -2.26 12.42 9.70
CA SER A 77 -3.01 12.60 8.45
C SER A 77 -2.14 12.36 7.21
N ALA A 78 -0.90 12.85 7.21
CA ALA A 78 0.02 12.63 6.10
C ALA A 78 0.38 11.15 5.94
N LEU A 79 0.63 10.45 7.05
CA LEU A 79 0.95 9.03 7.01
C LEU A 79 -0.27 8.18 6.61
N ALA A 80 -1.48 8.57 7.00
CA ALA A 80 -2.70 7.92 6.55
C ALA A 80 -2.81 7.95 5.02
N ALA A 81 -2.62 9.13 4.41
CA ALA A 81 -2.62 9.27 2.95
C ALA A 81 -1.50 8.47 2.27
N GLN A 82 -0.29 8.45 2.85
CA GLN A 82 0.82 7.66 2.31
C GLN A 82 0.55 6.15 2.38
N ALA A 83 -0.12 5.68 3.43
CA ALA A 83 -0.52 4.29 3.58
C ALA A 83 -1.56 3.89 2.53
N GLU A 84 -2.56 4.75 2.26
CA GLU A 84 -3.53 4.55 1.17
C GLU A 84 -2.83 4.48 -0.21
N GLU A 85 -1.92 5.41 -0.51
CA GLU A 85 -1.14 5.38 -1.74
C GLU A 85 -0.31 4.08 -1.86
N THR A 86 0.26 3.62 -0.75
CA THR A 86 1.05 2.37 -0.73
C THR A 86 0.16 1.16 -1.02
N ALA A 87 -1.06 1.13 -0.47
CA ALA A 87 -2.03 0.09 -0.77
C ALA A 87 -2.39 0.07 -2.27
N ASP A 88 -2.61 1.23 -2.87
CA ASP A 88 -2.93 1.35 -4.29
C ASP A 88 -1.77 0.91 -5.19
N GLN A 89 -0.53 1.28 -4.86
CA GLN A 89 0.65 0.80 -5.59
C GLN A 89 0.82 -0.71 -5.46
N ALA A 90 0.54 -1.29 -4.30
CA ALA A 90 0.56 -2.74 -4.11
C ALA A 90 -0.51 -3.46 -4.97
N ARG A 91 -1.72 -2.89 -5.09
CA ARG A 91 -2.76 -3.38 -6.01
C ARG A 91 -2.34 -3.25 -7.48
N ALA A 92 -1.71 -2.13 -7.85
CA ALA A 92 -1.20 -1.93 -9.20
C ALA A 92 -0.10 -2.95 -9.55
N ALA A 93 0.80 -3.24 -8.61
CA ALA A 93 1.83 -4.27 -8.77
C ALA A 93 1.22 -5.67 -8.93
N ALA A 94 0.19 -6.00 -8.14
CA ALA A 94 -0.57 -7.25 -8.29
C ALA A 94 -1.18 -7.35 -9.69
N ALA A 95 -1.87 -6.30 -10.16
CA ALA A 95 -2.48 -6.27 -11.48
C ALA A 95 -1.45 -6.41 -12.62
N ALA A 96 -0.28 -5.78 -12.48
CA ALA A 96 0.81 -5.91 -13.44
C ALA A 96 1.36 -7.35 -13.49
N PHE A 97 1.50 -8.01 -12.34
CA PHE A 97 1.87 -9.43 -12.27
C PHE A 97 0.83 -10.31 -12.97
N GLU A 98 -0.45 -10.15 -12.65
CA GLU A 98 -1.51 -10.98 -13.24
C GLU A 98 -1.61 -10.78 -14.76
N ALA A 99 -1.44 -9.55 -15.25
CA ALA A 99 -1.39 -9.27 -16.68
C ALA A 99 -0.19 -9.95 -17.36
N ALA A 100 0.99 -9.89 -16.74
CA ALA A 100 2.19 -10.55 -17.25
C ALA A 100 2.04 -12.09 -17.21
N PHE A 101 1.46 -12.64 -16.14
CA PHE A 101 1.17 -14.06 -16.01
C PHE A 101 0.23 -14.53 -17.12
N ALA A 102 -0.87 -13.81 -17.36
CA ALA A 102 -1.85 -14.14 -18.39
C ALA A 102 -1.27 -14.11 -19.83
N MET A 103 -0.34 -13.20 -20.11
CA MET A 103 0.32 -13.11 -21.41
C MET A 103 1.48 -14.09 -21.58
N THR A 104 2.03 -14.63 -20.49
CA THR A 104 3.20 -15.51 -20.57
C THR A 104 2.78 -16.90 -21.04
N VAL A 105 3.44 -17.41 -22.08
CA VAL A 105 3.16 -18.73 -22.65
C VAL A 105 3.36 -19.82 -21.59
N PRO A 106 2.39 -20.74 -21.38
CA PRO A 106 2.53 -21.81 -20.37
C PRO A 106 3.72 -22.74 -20.67
N PRO A 107 4.48 -23.18 -19.64
CA PRO A 107 5.64 -24.07 -19.84
C PRO A 107 5.34 -25.35 -20.64
N PRO A 108 4.19 -26.04 -20.44
CA PRO A 108 3.87 -27.24 -21.23
C PRO A 108 3.70 -26.98 -22.72
N VAL A 109 3.22 -25.78 -23.11
CA VAL A 109 3.05 -25.39 -24.51
C VAL A 109 4.41 -25.21 -25.18
N ILE A 110 5.37 -24.63 -24.47
CA ILE A 110 6.75 -24.48 -24.95
C ILE A 110 7.40 -25.85 -25.12
N ALA A 111 7.28 -26.73 -24.11
CA ALA A 111 7.84 -28.07 -24.17
C ALA A 111 7.27 -28.90 -25.33
N ALA A 112 5.95 -28.81 -25.58
CA ALA A 112 5.31 -29.47 -26.71
C ALA A 112 5.86 -28.98 -28.05
N ASN A 113 6.13 -27.68 -28.21
CA ASN A 113 6.70 -27.14 -29.44
C ASN A 113 8.12 -27.67 -29.75
N ARG A 114 8.90 -28.05 -28.73
CA ARG A 114 10.30 -28.53 -28.92
C ARG A 114 10.43 -29.96 -29.40
N VAL A 115 9.37 -30.75 -29.29
CA VAL A 115 9.35 -32.17 -29.66
C VAL A 115 8.57 -32.44 -30.96
N LEU A 116 8.13 -31.36 -31.63
CA LEU A 116 7.58 -31.36 -32.99
C LEU A 116 8.70 -31.18 -34.01
#